data_AF-A0A8T3LU35-F1
#
_entry.id   AF-A0A8T3LU35-F1
#
_cell.length_a   1.000
_cell.length_b   1.000
_cell.length_c   1.000
_cell.angle_alpha   90.00
_cell.angle_beta   90.00
_cell.angle_gamma   90.00
#
_symmetry.space_group_name_H-M   'P 1'
#
loop_
_entity.id
_entity.type
_entity.pdbx_description
1 polymer ?
#
loop_
_entity_poly.entity_id
_entity_poly.type
_entity_poly.pdbx_seq_one_letter_code
_entity_poly.pdbx_strand_id
1 'polypeptide(L)'
;MVVHLSPPERPLSGGLWWRWAGARPWIRVYHGAPDRLATGRRRFGPIERFDPHTPPDPSPADCPAGRSVIYLGDSLRTAAAEVFGAHRLALVCPRYRVAALVPRDEVMVQNLRGTGAMMIGGLPAMNVGDIPRRETQAWARAIHDDRPAHPRVCGVRYTSAYAGGVSLALWDTAPAIVVARALGHAQDLALADSRLYPRLLTVLAPLNIEVRTITSDDCPRCARSP
;
A
#
# COMPACT_ATOMS: atom_id res chain seq x y z
N MET A 1 -4.97 20.05 9.69
CA MET A 1 -6.44 20.13 9.68
C MET A 1 -6.95 18.88 8.99
N VAL A 2 -7.76 18.08 9.67
CA VAL A 2 -8.37 16.87 9.09
C VAL A 2 -9.43 17.32 8.09
N VAL A 3 -9.40 16.75 6.89
CA VAL A 3 -10.42 16.99 5.86
C VAL A 3 -11.41 15.84 5.89
N HIS A 4 -12.70 16.16 5.88
CA HIS A 4 -13.76 15.15 5.77
C HIS A 4 -14.23 15.01 4.32
N LEU A 5 -14.41 13.78 3.87
CA LEU A 5 -15.08 13.45 2.62
C LEU A 5 -16.54 13.13 2.89
N SER A 6 -17.43 13.65 2.06
CA SER A 6 -18.77 13.09 1.93
C SER A 6 -18.68 11.63 1.46
N PRO A 7 -19.65 10.78 1.84
CA PRO A 7 -19.79 9.46 1.24
C PRO A 7 -19.90 9.55 -0.30
N PRO A 8 -19.40 8.54 -1.04
CA PRO A 8 -19.52 8.54 -2.50
C PRO A 8 -20.99 8.44 -2.94
N GLU A 9 -21.39 9.31 -3.86
CA GLU A 9 -22.67 9.19 -4.58
C GLU A 9 -22.54 8.13 -5.67
N ARG A 10 -23.28 7.02 -5.54
CA ARG A 10 -23.14 5.84 -6.40
C ARG A 10 -24.28 5.71 -7.42
N PRO A 11 -24.05 5.10 -8.59
CA PRO A 11 -22.78 4.52 -9.03
C PRO A 11 -21.75 5.59 -9.39
N LEU A 12 -20.47 5.35 -9.06
CA LEU A 12 -19.39 6.20 -9.55
C LEU A 12 -19.29 6.09 -11.07
N SER A 13 -18.99 7.20 -11.74
CA SER A 13 -18.70 7.22 -13.17
C SER A 13 -17.55 8.18 -13.50
N GLY A 14 -16.89 7.97 -14.64
CA GLY A 14 -15.78 8.81 -15.08
C GLY A 14 -14.48 8.52 -14.34
N GLY A 15 -13.64 9.54 -14.15
CA GLY A 15 -12.33 9.37 -13.52
C GLY A 15 -11.17 9.15 -14.48
N LEU A 16 -9.99 8.96 -13.90
CA LEU A 16 -8.76 8.68 -14.63
C LEU A 16 -8.23 7.32 -14.20
N TRP A 17 -7.65 6.58 -15.13
CA TRP A 17 -6.92 5.36 -14.83
C TRP A 17 -5.43 5.53 -15.11
N TRP A 18 -4.62 4.70 -14.46
CA TRP A 18 -3.20 4.57 -14.74
C TRP A 18 -2.84 3.09 -14.89
N ARG A 19 -1.82 2.82 -15.71
CA ARG A 19 -1.45 1.49 -16.16
C ARG A 19 -0.04 1.12 -15.73
N TRP A 20 0.10 -0.06 -15.13
CA TRP A 20 1.38 -0.67 -14.81
C TRP A 20 1.63 -1.89 -15.70
N ALA A 21 2.52 -1.71 -16.66
CA ALA A 21 2.92 -2.75 -17.62
C ALA A 21 4.14 -3.58 -17.18
N GLY A 22 4.58 -3.47 -15.91
CA GLY A 22 5.68 -4.28 -15.36
C GLY A 22 7.12 -3.84 -15.68
N ALA A 23 7.33 -2.83 -16.55
CA ALA A 23 8.68 -2.37 -16.91
C ALA A 23 9.53 -1.85 -15.72
N ARG A 24 8.88 -1.29 -14.70
CA ARG A 24 9.54 -0.86 -13.46
C ARG A 24 8.88 -1.56 -12.27
N PRO A 25 9.68 -2.17 -11.37
CA PRO A 25 9.12 -2.79 -10.18
C PRO A 25 8.60 -1.72 -9.21
N TRP A 26 7.63 -2.13 -8.40
CA TRP A 26 7.16 -1.38 -7.26
C TRP A 26 7.62 -2.05 -5.97
N ILE A 27 7.78 -1.27 -4.92
CA ILE A 27 8.45 -1.68 -3.69
C ILE A 27 7.43 -1.96 -2.61
N ARG A 28 7.59 -3.08 -1.91
CA ARG A 28 6.89 -3.39 -0.67
C ARG A 28 7.89 -3.57 0.46
N VAL A 29 7.67 -2.85 1.55
CA VAL A 29 8.30 -3.16 2.85
C VAL A 29 7.29 -3.94 3.68
N TYR A 30 7.71 -5.06 4.27
CA TYR A 30 6.83 -5.92 5.05
C TYR A 30 7.57 -6.64 6.18
N HIS A 31 6.81 -7.08 7.17
CA HIS A 31 7.31 -7.96 8.22
C HIS A 31 6.92 -9.39 7.88
N GLY A 32 7.92 -10.21 7.56
CA GLY A 32 7.74 -11.61 7.15
C GLY A 32 7.22 -12.50 8.28
N ALA A 33 6.27 -13.35 7.93
CA ALA A 33 5.72 -14.42 8.76
C ALA A 33 5.26 -15.55 7.83
N PRO A 34 5.01 -16.79 8.30
CA PRO A 34 4.58 -17.90 7.44
C PRO A 34 3.36 -17.58 6.56
N ASP A 35 2.44 -16.75 7.06
CA ASP A 35 1.24 -16.25 6.39
C ASP A 35 1.43 -14.92 5.64
N ARG A 36 2.59 -14.27 5.79
CA ARG A 36 2.89 -12.93 5.23
C ARG A 36 4.08 -12.99 4.29
N LEU A 37 3.78 -13.26 3.03
CA LEU A 37 4.72 -13.28 1.92
C LEU A 37 4.81 -11.91 1.23
N ALA A 38 5.91 -11.68 0.51
CA ALA A 38 6.13 -10.46 -0.29
C ALA A 38 4.97 -10.14 -1.25
N THR A 39 4.32 -11.15 -1.82
CA THR A 39 3.22 -11.01 -2.78
C THR A 39 1.83 -11.17 -2.12
N GLY A 40 1.77 -11.48 -0.83
CA GLY A 40 0.54 -11.79 -0.12
C GLY A 40 -0.35 -10.56 0.06
N ARG A 41 -1.62 -10.67 -0.34
CA ARG A 41 -2.64 -9.65 -0.09
C ARG A 41 -3.31 -9.90 1.26
N ARG A 42 -3.50 -8.85 2.05
CA ARG A 42 -4.14 -8.93 3.36
C ARG A 42 -5.66 -9.06 3.20
N ARG A 43 -6.25 -10.14 3.73
CA ARG A 43 -7.70 -10.39 3.77
C ARG A 43 -8.39 -9.83 5.01
N PHE A 44 -7.66 -9.74 6.12
CA PHE A 44 -8.16 -9.17 7.36
C PHE A 44 -8.24 -7.64 7.28
N GLY A 45 -9.41 -7.03 7.41
CA GLY A 45 -9.64 -5.59 7.29
C GLY A 45 -11.09 -5.18 7.56
N PRO A 46 -11.45 -3.90 7.41
CA PRO A 46 -10.61 -2.79 6.96
C PRO A 46 -9.75 -2.19 8.10
N ILE A 47 -8.48 -1.86 7.82
CA ILE A 47 -7.50 -1.26 8.74
C ILE A 47 -6.90 0.00 8.13
N GLU A 48 -6.48 -0.04 6.86
CA GLU A 48 -5.72 1.04 6.24
C GLU A 48 -6.54 1.84 5.22
N ARG A 49 -5.98 2.97 4.78
CA ARG A 49 -6.61 3.78 3.72
C ARG A 49 -6.79 2.96 2.46
N PHE A 50 -7.95 3.08 1.84
CA PHE A 50 -8.28 2.37 0.61
C PHE A 50 -8.36 0.83 0.72
N ASP A 51 -8.62 0.32 1.92
CA ASP A 51 -9.05 -1.06 2.11
C ASP A 51 -10.44 -1.27 1.45
N PRO A 52 -10.59 -2.25 0.54
CA PRO A 52 -11.87 -2.54 -0.10
C PRO A 52 -12.76 -3.47 0.74
N HIS A 53 -12.29 -3.92 1.91
CA HIS A 53 -12.98 -4.92 2.75
C HIS A 53 -14.35 -4.42 3.21
N THR A 54 -15.27 -5.37 3.39
CA THR A 54 -16.68 -5.15 3.75
C THR A 54 -17.06 -5.35 5.22
N PRO A 55 -16.24 -5.93 6.14
CA PRO A 55 -16.58 -5.93 7.56
C PRO A 55 -16.88 -4.52 8.09
N PRO A 56 -17.80 -4.39 9.06
CA PRO A 56 -18.20 -3.10 9.59
C PRO A 56 -17.05 -2.43 10.34
N ASP A 57 -16.90 -1.12 10.18
CA ASP A 57 -16.04 -0.30 11.03
C ASP A 57 -16.67 -0.18 12.44
N PRO A 58 -15.94 -0.30 13.56
CA PRO A 58 -14.49 -0.51 13.71
C PRO A 58 -14.12 -1.96 14.05
N SER A 59 -14.79 -2.94 13.44
CA SER A 59 -14.57 -4.38 13.67
C SER A 59 -13.87 -5.05 12.47
N PRO A 60 -12.56 -4.83 12.26
CA PRO A 60 -11.80 -5.56 11.25
C PRO A 60 -11.93 -7.07 11.46
N ALA A 61 -12.16 -7.78 10.36
CA ALA A 61 -12.25 -9.24 10.33
C ALA A 61 -11.70 -9.75 8.99
N ASP A 62 -11.54 -11.07 8.85
CA ASP A 62 -11.37 -11.64 7.52
C ASP A 62 -12.59 -11.30 6.66
N CYS A 63 -12.35 -10.70 5.49
CA CYS A 63 -13.43 -10.21 4.66
C CYS A 63 -14.23 -11.39 4.07
N PRO A 64 -15.54 -11.50 4.39
CA PRO A 64 -16.36 -12.63 3.93
C PRO A 64 -16.52 -12.65 2.40
N ALA A 65 -16.42 -11.49 1.75
CA ALA A 65 -16.45 -11.38 0.30
C ALA A 65 -15.10 -11.74 -0.37
N GLY A 66 -14.10 -12.22 0.38
CA GLY A 66 -12.78 -12.59 -0.12
C GLY A 66 -11.90 -11.41 -0.54
N ARG A 67 -12.35 -10.17 -0.35
CA ARG A 67 -11.60 -8.97 -0.75
C ARG A 67 -10.28 -8.88 -0.01
N SER A 68 -9.25 -8.44 -0.71
CA SER A 68 -7.90 -8.35 -0.16
C SER A 68 -7.15 -7.16 -0.74
N VAL A 69 -6.06 -6.76 -0.08
CA VAL A 69 -5.28 -5.59 -0.50
C VAL A 69 -3.79 -5.80 -0.31
N ILE A 70 -2.98 -5.20 -1.19
CA ILE A 70 -1.54 -5.03 -1.01
C ILE A 70 -1.15 -3.59 -1.33
N TYR A 71 -0.27 -3.04 -0.50
CA TYR A 71 0.25 -1.69 -0.64
C TYR A 71 1.67 -1.70 -1.18
N LEU A 72 1.92 -0.87 -2.19
CA LEU A 72 3.20 -0.73 -2.84
C LEU A 72 3.58 0.75 -2.93
N GLY A 73 4.86 1.06 -2.77
CA GLY A 73 5.43 2.38 -3.07
C GLY A 73 6.25 2.34 -4.36
N ASP A 74 6.37 3.48 -5.03
CA ASP A 74 7.21 3.62 -6.23
C ASP A 74 8.73 3.51 -5.94
N SER A 75 9.11 3.60 -4.68
CA SER A 75 10.51 3.58 -4.23
C SER A 75 10.63 3.02 -2.82
N LEU A 76 11.87 2.68 -2.42
CA LEU A 76 12.19 2.31 -1.03
C LEU A 76 11.78 3.41 -0.05
N ARG A 77 12.03 4.68 -0.40
CA ARG A 77 11.65 5.83 0.42
C ARG A 77 10.16 5.82 0.73
N THR A 78 9.34 5.73 -0.32
CA THR A 78 7.88 5.75 -0.20
C THR A 78 7.38 4.54 0.59
N ALA A 79 7.81 3.33 0.22
CA ALA A 79 7.35 2.11 0.88
C ALA A 79 7.76 2.04 2.37
N ALA A 80 8.99 2.45 2.70
CA ALA A 80 9.46 2.45 4.09
C ALA A 80 8.79 3.56 4.91
N ALA A 81 8.54 4.73 4.33
CA ALA A 81 7.84 5.81 5.00
C ALA A 81 6.38 5.46 5.33
N GLU A 82 5.69 4.72 4.46
CA GLU A 82 4.34 4.20 4.77
C GLU A 82 4.34 3.22 5.95
N VAL A 83 5.41 2.44 6.13
CA VAL A 83 5.50 1.45 7.23
C VAL A 83 5.94 2.09 8.56
N PHE A 84 6.88 3.03 8.53
CA PHE A 84 7.54 3.56 9.74
C PHE A 84 7.20 5.03 10.04
N GLY A 85 6.59 5.75 9.10
CA GLY A 85 6.40 7.20 9.18
C GLY A 85 5.51 7.66 10.33
N ALA A 86 4.50 6.86 10.69
CA ALA A 86 3.59 7.17 11.80
C ALA A 86 4.31 7.31 13.15
N HIS A 87 5.34 6.50 13.38
CA HIS A 87 6.06 6.46 14.66
C HIS A 87 7.38 7.23 14.64
N ARG A 88 7.82 7.71 13.47
CA ARG A 88 9.15 8.34 13.27
C ARG A 88 10.33 7.48 13.76
N LEU A 89 10.10 6.18 13.91
CA LEU A 89 11.06 5.19 14.39
C LEU A 89 10.84 3.88 13.64
N ALA A 90 11.89 3.40 12.98
CA ALA A 90 11.95 2.13 12.29
C ALA A 90 12.76 1.14 13.12
N LEU A 91 12.06 0.31 13.89
CA LEU A 91 12.66 -0.83 14.61
C LEU A 91 12.75 -2.04 13.66
N VAL A 92 13.94 -2.27 13.11
CA VAL A 92 14.20 -3.29 12.08
C VAL A 92 14.74 -4.56 12.73
N CYS A 93 13.88 -5.56 12.89
CA CYS A 93 14.27 -6.92 13.25
C CYS A 93 14.60 -7.77 12.00
N PRO A 94 15.19 -8.98 12.16
CA PRO A 94 15.55 -9.85 11.04
C PRO A 94 14.39 -10.26 10.10
N ARG A 95 13.13 -10.15 10.56
CA ARG A 95 11.94 -10.51 9.76
C ARG A 95 11.45 -9.37 8.86
N TYR A 96 11.93 -8.15 9.04
CA TYR A 96 11.60 -7.06 8.13
C TYR A 96 12.33 -7.21 6.81
N ARG A 97 11.56 -7.12 5.72
CA ARG A 97 12.04 -7.36 4.36
C ARG A 97 11.55 -6.26 3.42
N VAL A 98 12.26 -6.10 2.33
CA VAL A 98 11.83 -5.32 1.18
C VAL A 98 11.78 -6.23 -0.05
N ALA A 99 10.71 -6.11 -0.83
CA ALA A 99 10.57 -6.78 -2.09
C ALA A 99 10.31 -5.79 -3.22
N ALA A 100 10.96 -6.00 -4.36
CA ALA A 100 10.60 -5.40 -5.63
C ALA A 100 9.64 -6.33 -6.36
N LEU A 101 8.46 -5.84 -6.71
CA LEU A 101 7.36 -6.62 -7.27
C LEU A 101 7.04 -6.12 -8.67
N VAL A 102 6.64 -7.03 -9.55
CA VAL A 102 6.10 -6.76 -10.89
C VAL A 102 4.83 -7.57 -11.10
N PRO A 103 3.85 -7.11 -11.89
CA PRO A 103 2.66 -7.88 -12.16
C PRO A 103 2.95 -8.88 -13.28
N ARG A 104 2.26 -10.03 -13.27
CA ARG A 104 2.33 -11.02 -14.36
C ARG A 104 1.64 -10.52 -15.63
N ASP A 105 0.59 -9.73 -15.45
CA ASP A 105 -0.17 -9.10 -16.51
C ASP A 105 -0.35 -7.61 -16.24
N GLU A 106 -0.87 -6.87 -17.20
CA GLU A 106 -1.11 -5.45 -17.05
C GLU A 106 -2.12 -5.14 -15.92
N VAL A 107 -1.70 -4.26 -15.02
CA VAL A 107 -2.53 -3.72 -13.93
C VAL A 107 -3.07 -2.34 -14.33
N MET A 108 -4.38 -2.14 -14.17
CA MET A 108 -5.04 -0.84 -14.32
C MET A 108 -5.64 -0.42 -12.98
N VAL A 109 -5.39 0.81 -12.57
CA VAL A 109 -5.88 1.35 -11.28
C VAL A 109 -6.52 2.70 -11.48
N GLN A 110 -7.48 3.04 -10.62
CA GLN A 110 -8.03 4.39 -10.52
C GLN A 110 -6.90 5.33 -10.10
N ASN A 111 -6.60 6.32 -10.91
CA ASN A 111 -5.60 7.33 -10.60
C ASN A 111 -6.28 8.49 -9.87
N LEU A 112 -6.06 8.59 -8.56
CA LEU A 112 -6.63 9.66 -7.73
C LEU A 112 -5.81 10.96 -7.81
N ARG A 113 -4.61 10.90 -8.39
CA ARG A 113 -3.71 12.04 -8.54
C ARG A 113 -4.24 13.06 -9.57
N GLY A 114 -3.79 14.31 -9.44
CA GLY A 114 -4.25 15.41 -10.28
C GLY A 114 -5.75 15.64 -10.04
N THR A 115 -6.53 15.68 -11.13
CA THR A 115 -7.99 15.84 -11.08
C THR A 115 -8.74 14.52 -10.90
N GLY A 116 -8.05 13.37 -10.87
CA GLY A 116 -8.70 12.07 -10.96
C GLY A 116 -9.60 11.71 -9.78
N ALA A 117 -9.32 12.25 -8.58
CA ALA A 117 -10.23 12.17 -7.44
C ALA A 117 -11.52 12.98 -7.65
N MET A 118 -11.41 14.19 -8.18
CA MET A 118 -12.56 15.06 -8.46
C MET A 118 -13.44 14.53 -9.59
N MET A 119 -12.83 13.88 -10.59
CA MET A 119 -13.57 13.32 -11.73
C MET A 119 -14.50 12.16 -11.35
N ILE A 120 -14.37 11.61 -10.14
CA ILE A 120 -15.31 10.63 -9.57
C ILE A 120 -16.15 11.21 -8.42
N GLY A 121 -16.22 12.55 -8.30
CA GLY A 121 -16.98 13.25 -7.27
C GLY A 121 -16.27 13.40 -5.92
N GLY A 122 -15.00 12.99 -5.81
CA GLY A 122 -14.22 13.13 -4.57
C GLY A 122 -13.50 14.47 -4.42
N LEU A 123 -12.75 14.64 -3.33
CA LEU A 123 -11.91 15.82 -3.10
C LEU A 123 -10.44 15.57 -3.45
N PRO A 124 -9.66 16.60 -3.86
CA PRO A 124 -8.20 16.47 -4.05
C PRO A 124 -7.48 15.89 -2.84
N ALA A 125 -7.96 16.19 -1.63
CA ALA A 125 -7.43 15.65 -0.39
C ALA A 125 -7.46 14.11 -0.35
N MET A 126 -8.37 13.44 -1.07
CA MET A 126 -8.38 11.97 -1.17
C MET A 126 -7.02 11.43 -1.65
N ASN A 127 -6.32 12.16 -2.51
CA ASN A 127 -5.02 11.77 -3.03
C ASN A 127 -3.85 11.94 -2.04
N VAL A 128 -3.84 13.02 -1.26
CA VAL A 128 -2.64 13.49 -0.49
C VAL A 128 -2.91 13.74 1.00
N GLY A 129 -4.16 13.97 1.36
CA GLY A 129 -4.56 14.50 2.66
C GLY A 129 -4.69 13.44 3.73
N ASP A 130 -4.70 13.93 4.98
CA ASP A 130 -5.04 13.17 6.17
C ASP A 130 -6.57 13.17 6.32
N ILE A 131 -7.18 12.13 5.76
CA ILE A 131 -8.63 11.90 5.76
C ILE A 131 -8.89 10.69 6.65
N PRO A 132 -9.96 10.70 7.47
CA PRO A 132 -10.35 9.55 8.28
C PRO A 132 -10.40 8.26 7.46
N ARG A 133 -9.76 7.21 7.97
CA ARG A 133 -9.63 5.94 7.24
C ARG A 133 -10.98 5.41 6.77
N ARG A 134 -12.00 5.46 7.63
CA ARG A 134 -13.39 5.06 7.33
C ARG A 134 -13.92 5.66 6.03
N GLU A 135 -13.58 6.92 5.75
CA GLU A 135 -14.05 7.65 4.58
C GLU A 135 -13.30 7.17 3.33
N THR A 136 -11.96 7.11 3.38
CA THR A 136 -11.18 6.56 2.26
C THR A 136 -11.50 5.09 1.95
N GLN A 137 -11.91 4.32 2.95
CA GLN A 137 -12.35 2.93 2.81
C GLN A 137 -13.74 2.84 2.15
N ALA A 138 -14.67 3.74 2.49
CA ALA A 138 -15.95 3.83 1.80
C ALA A 138 -15.76 4.15 0.31
N TRP A 139 -14.86 5.09 0.00
CA TRP A 139 -14.47 5.40 -1.37
C TRP A 139 -13.78 4.22 -2.08
N ALA A 140 -12.90 3.48 -1.42
CA ALA A 140 -12.29 2.29 -2.02
C ALA A 140 -13.30 1.19 -2.33
N ARG A 141 -14.28 0.94 -1.44
CA ARG A 141 -15.38 0.02 -1.74
C ARG A 141 -16.18 0.45 -2.96
N ALA A 142 -16.54 1.74 -3.05
CA ALA A 142 -17.27 2.26 -4.21
C ALA A 142 -16.46 2.13 -5.51
N ILE A 143 -15.17 2.49 -5.51
CA ILE A 143 -14.29 2.34 -6.70
C ILE A 143 -14.12 0.86 -7.07
N HIS A 144 -13.96 -0.02 -6.08
CA HIS A 144 -13.85 -1.46 -6.30
C HIS A 144 -15.08 -2.04 -7.00
N ASP A 145 -16.26 -1.61 -6.57
CA ASP A 145 -17.52 -2.13 -7.07
C ASP A 145 -17.88 -1.53 -8.43
N ASP A 146 -17.79 -0.20 -8.55
CA ASP A 146 -18.30 0.56 -9.69
C ASP A 146 -17.26 0.70 -10.82
N ARG A 147 -15.96 0.61 -10.50
CA ARG A 147 -14.83 0.71 -11.45
C ARG A 147 -14.96 1.87 -12.44
N PRO A 148 -15.13 3.11 -11.96
CA PRO A 148 -15.69 4.22 -12.73
C PRO A 148 -14.89 4.60 -13.98
N ALA A 149 -13.55 4.49 -13.92
CA ALA A 149 -12.70 4.89 -15.04
C ALA A 149 -12.54 3.81 -16.11
N HIS A 150 -12.63 2.52 -15.74
CA HIS A 150 -12.48 1.39 -16.65
C HIS A 150 -12.87 0.06 -15.97
N PRO A 151 -13.55 -0.89 -16.65
CA PRO A 151 -13.95 -2.18 -16.05
C PRO A 151 -12.80 -3.05 -15.51
N ARG A 152 -11.56 -2.81 -15.96
CA ARG A 152 -10.35 -3.51 -15.49
C ARG A 152 -9.68 -2.85 -14.28
N VAL A 153 -10.23 -1.76 -13.74
CA VAL A 153 -9.69 -1.13 -12.53
C VAL A 153 -9.68 -2.14 -11.38
N CYS A 154 -8.50 -2.34 -10.80
CA CYS A 154 -8.26 -3.34 -9.76
C CYS A 154 -7.50 -2.78 -8.55
N GLY A 155 -7.57 -1.46 -8.35
CA GLY A 155 -6.89 -0.77 -7.27
C GLY A 155 -6.93 0.74 -7.44
N VAL A 156 -6.20 1.44 -6.56
CA VAL A 156 -6.03 2.89 -6.60
C VAL A 156 -4.56 3.29 -6.61
N ARG A 157 -4.27 4.41 -7.28
CA ARG A 157 -2.99 5.11 -7.28
C ARG A 157 -3.14 6.47 -6.63
N TYR A 158 -2.33 6.73 -5.61
CA TYR A 158 -2.40 7.93 -4.80
C TYR A 158 -1.01 8.44 -4.40
N THR A 159 -0.93 9.58 -3.73
CA THR A 159 0.32 10.14 -3.22
C THR A 159 0.49 9.75 -1.74
N SER A 160 1.67 9.23 -1.39
CA SER A 160 2.05 8.94 0.00
C SER A 160 2.00 10.20 0.85
N ALA A 161 1.31 10.12 2.00
CA ALA A 161 1.21 11.23 2.94
C ALA A 161 2.54 11.49 3.69
N TYR A 162 3.42 10.49 3.78
CA TYR A 162 4.67 10.58 4.54
C TYR A 162 5.87 11.03 3.70
N ALA A 163 5.97 10.56 2.45
CA ALA A 163 7.13 10.81 1.61
C ALA A 163 6.84 11.64 0.35
N GLY A 164 5.57 11.89 0.03
CA GLY A 164 5.16 12.59 -1.21
C GLY A 164 5.37 11.78 -2.50
N GLY A 165 5.91 10.56 -2.39
CA GLY A 165 6.05 9.62 -3.51
C GLY A 165 4.72 8.99 -3.91
N VAL A 166 4.73 8.10 -4.90
CA VAL A 166 3.51 7.45 -5.39
C VAL A 166 3.28 6.11 -4.72
N SER A 167 2.05 5.85 -4.31
CA SER A 167 1.61 4.60 -3.72
C SER A 167 0.50 3.94 -4.55
N LEU A 168 0.45 2.61 -4.49
CA LEU A 168 -0.64 1.78 -5.01
C LEU A 168 -1.28 1.01 -3.86
N ALA A 169 -2.60 0.91 -3.89
CA ALA A 169 -3.33 -0.16 -3.20
C ALA A 169 -3.95 -1.05 -4.28
N LEU A 170 -3.45 -2.28 -4.41
CA LEU A 170 -3.95 -3.27 -5.37
C LEU A 170 -4.86 -4.26 -4.67
N TRP A 171 -6.01 -4.57 -5.28
CA TRP A 171 -7.03 -5.41 -4.67
C TRP A 171 -6.96 -6.87 -5.14
N ASP A 172 -7.88 -7.69 -4.67
CA ASP A 172 -8.07 -9.10 -5.06
C ASP A 172 -8.31 -9.28 -6.56
N THR A 173 -8.93 -8.30 -7.21
CA THR A 173 -9.18 -8.28 -8.65
C THR A 173 -7.95 -7.99 -9.51
N ALA A 174 -6.81 -7.62 -8.89
CA ALA A 174 -5.59 -7.35 -9.64
C ALA A 174 -4.90 -8.65 -10.07
N PRO A 175 -4.25 -8.68 -11.25
CA PRO A 175 -3.41 -9.78 -11.67
C PRO A 175 -2.42 -10.23 -10.61
N ALA A 176 -1.94 -11.47 -10.72
CA ALA A 176 -0.89 -11.97 -9.85
C ALA A 176 0.35 -11.08 -9.94
N ILE A 177 0.95 -10.80 -8.79
CA ILE A 177 2.22 -10.09 -8.68
C ILE A 177 3.29 -11.08 -8.25
N VAL A 178 4.50 -10.87 -8.75
CA VAL A 178 5.66 -11.72 -8.49
C VAL A 178 6.83 -10.88 -8.02
N VAL A 179 7.72 -11.51 -7.27
CA VAL A 179 9.00 -10.89 -6.92
C VAL A 179 9.84 -10.76 -8.19
N ALA A 180 10.28 -9.54 -8.48
CA ALA A 180 11.15 -9.25 -9.60
C ALA A 180 12.48 -10.00 -9.45
N ARG A 181 13.12 -10.30 -10.58
CA ARG A 181 14.47 -10.89 -10.59
C ARG A 181 15.45 -9.89 -11.20
N ALA A 182 16.63 -9.77 -10.59
CA ALA A 182 17.76 -9.04 -11.16
C ALA A 182 18.98 -9.95 -11.14
N LEU A 183 19.65 -10.10 -12.29
CA LEU A 183 20.79 -11.01 -12.46
C LEU A 183 20.48 -12.44 -11.95
N GLY A 184 19.28 -12.94 -12.20
CA GLY A 184 18.82 -14.26 -11.75
C GLY A 184 18.32 -14.32 -10.30
N HIS A 185 18.60 -13.33 -9.46
CA HIS A 185 18.24 -13.33 -8.04
C HIS A 185 16.90 -12.65 -7.76
N ALA A 186 16.07 -13.29 -6.93
CA ALA A 186 14.84 -12.70 -6.43
C ALA A 186 15.15 -11.43 -5.63
N GLN A 187 14.48 -10.34 -5.95
CA GLN A 187 14.63 -9.05 -5.29
C GLN A 187 13.72 -8.98 -4.07
N ASP A 188 13.95 -9.87 -3.12
CA ASP A 188 13.33 -9.89 -1.80
C ASP A 188 14.43 -10.09 -0.75
N LEU A 189 14.74 -9.02 -0.03
CA LEU A 189 15.94 -8.90 0.81
C LEU A 189 15.55 -8.49 2.23
N ALA A 190 16.32 -8.93 3.22
CA ALA A 190 16.18 -8.43 4.57
C ALA A 190 16.50 -6.92 4.60
N LEU A 191 15.71 -6.12 5.33
CA LEU A 191 15.99 -4.69 5.47
C LEU A 191 17.36 -4.41 6.14
N ALA A 192 17.80 -5.34 6.99
CA ALA A 192 19.11 -5.30 7.64
C ALA A 192 20.27 -5.85 6.77
N ASP A 193 20.02 -6.26 5.51
CA ASP A 193 21.10 -6.65 4.59
C ASP A 193 22.10 -5.50 4.45
N SER A 194 23.39 -5.81 4.54
CA SER A 194 24.48 -4.81 4.57
C SER A 194 24.51 -3.92 3.33
N ARG A 195 23.98 -4.37 2.20
CA ARG A 195 23.91 -3.60 0.95
C ARG A 195 22.70 -2.68 0.89
N LEU A 196 21.69 -2.93 1.73
CA LEU A 196 20.42 -2.22 1.73
C LEU A 196 20.29 -1.27 2.92
N TYR A 197 20.76 -1.68 4.09
CA TYR A 197 20.63 -0.91 5.33
C TYR A 197 21.17 0.53 5.21
N PRO A 198 22.36 0.79 4.60
CA PRO A 198 22.82 2.16 4.38
C PRO A 198 21.86 2.98 3.52
N ARG A 199 21.27 2.36 2.48
CA ARG A 199 20.29 3.02 1.60
C ARG A 199 19.01 3.34 2.36
N LEU A 200 18.56 2.45 3.26
CA LEU A 200 17.41 2.68 4.13
C LEU A 200 17.63 3.91 5.01
N LEU A 201 18.81 4.02 5.66
CA LEU A 201 19.19 5.20 6.45
C LEU A 201 19.14 6.47 5.60
N THR A 202 19.75 6.45 4.41
CA THR A 202 19.78 7.62 3.52
C THR A 202 18.38 8.09 3.10
N VAL A 203 17.47 7.18 2.77
CA VAL A 203 16.13 7.57 2.29
C VAL A 203 15.19 8.00 3.41
N LEU A 204 15.41 7.52 4.65
CA LEU A 204 14.57 7.83 5.81
C LEU A 204 15.05 9.05 6.61
N ALA A 205 16.34 9.38 6.57
CA ALA A 205 16.88 10.54 7.28
C ALA A 205 16.17 11.88 6.94
N PRO A 206 15.90 12.23 5.66
CA PRO A 206 15.17 13.47 5.33
C PRO A 206 13.72 13.49 5.81
N LEU A 207 13.17 12.35 6.25
CA LEU A 207 11.82 12.23 6.79
C LEU A 207 11.82 12.25 8.33
N ASN A 208 12.97 12.47 8.97
CA ASN A 208 13.14 12.40 10.42
C ASN A 208 12.64 11.07 10.99
N ILE A 209 12.90 9.97 10.28
CA ILE A 209 12.59 8.61 10.76
C ILE A 209 13.91 8.00 11.22
N GLU A 210 14.07 7.81 12.52
CA GLU A 210 15.22 7.13 13.09
C GLU A 210 15.15 5.63 12.76
N VAL A 211 16.29 4.99 12.48
CA VAL A 211 16.34 3.54 12.20
C VAL A 211 17.23 2.87 13.23
N ARG A 212 16.71 1.80 13.86
CA ARG A 212 17.44 0.98 14.82
C ARG A 212 17.25 -0.49 14.47
N THR A 213 18.34 -1.25 14.44
CA THR A 213 18.24 -2.72 14.38
C THR A 213 17.94 -3.26 15.76
N ILE A 214 17.03 -4.22 15.83
CA ILE A 214 16.62 -4.89 17.07
C ILE A 214 16.59 -6.41 16.86
N THR A 215 16.52 -7.17 17.95
CA THR A 215 16.34 -8.61 17.87
C THR A 215 14.89 -8.97 17.52
N SER A 216 14.61 -10.24 17.25
CA SER A 216 13.24 -10.71 17.09
C SER A 216 12.44 -10.65 18.40
N ASP A 217 13.09 -10.83 19.54
CA ASP A 217 12.46 -10.84 20.86
C ASP A 217 11.99 -9.44 21.27
N ASP A 218 12.76 -8.41 20.90
CA ASP A 218 12.40 -7.00 21.13
C ASP A 218 11.39 -6.46 20.11
N CYS A 219 10.96 -7.26 19.14
CA CYS A 219 10.11 -6.79 18.05
C CYS A 219 8.61 -6.94 18.38
N PRO A 220 7.85 -5.84 18.49
CA PRO A 220 6.41 -5.92 18.81
C PRO A 220 5.59 -6.69 17.77
N ARG A 221 6.06 -6.77 16.52
CA ARG A 221 5.40 -7.54 15.46
C ARG A 221 5.71 -9.05 15.54
N CYS A 222 6.91 -9.42 15.98
CA CYS A 222 7.23 -10.82 16.28
C CYS A 222 6.41 -11.32 17.46
N ALA A 223 6.31 -10.54 18.54
CA ALA A 223 5.54 -10.91 19.73
C ALA A 223 4.04 -11.16 19.45
N ARG A 224 3.49 -10.56 18.39
CA ARG A 224 2.08 -10.71 17.97
C ARG A 224 1.85 -11.82 16.95
N SER A 225 2.90 -12.46 16.44
CA SER A 225 2.81 -13.49 15.39
C SER A 225 3.40 -14.80 15.95
N PRO A 226 2.59 -15.71 16.51
CA PRO A 226 3.07 -17.06 16.81
C PRO A 226 3.51 -17.79 15.53
#